data_AF-A0A2X3EPB6-F1
#
_entry.id   AF-A0A2X3EPB6-F1
#
_cell.length_a   1.000
_cell.length_b   1.000
_cell.length_c   1.000
_cell.angle_alpha   90.00
_cell.angle_beta   90.00
_cell.angle_gamma   90.00
#
_symmetry.space_group_name_H-M   'P 1'
#
loop_
_entity.id
_entity.type
_entity.pdbx_description
1 polymer ?
#
loop_
_entity_poly.entity_id
_entity_poly.type
_entity_poly.pdbx_seq_one_letter_code
_entity_poly.pdbx_strand_id
1 'polypeptide(L)'
;MQIRTLLVGVIKPESPATAAAILASSDPAKTWHDYEQSNGKMALTIPKAIPPEKMKMLNVNQQLMDDLGANVTPAIYYMNKDNMLQQVVGLPDKEKLHIMMGEKE
;
A
#
# COMPACT_ATOMS: atom_id res chain seq x y z
N MET A 1 -10.60 5.93 -12.23
CA MET A 1 -10.21 5.80 -10.80
C MET A 1 -8.70 5.60 -10.73
N GLN A 2 -8.05 6.11 -9.67
CA GLN A 2 -6.61 5.98 -9.44
C GLN A 2 -6.38 5.40 -8.04
N ILE A 3 -5.43 4.47 -7.90
CA ILE A 3 -5.01 3.95 -6.60
C ILE A 3 -3.61 4.48 -6.30
N ARG A 4 -3.43 5.12 -5.16
CA ARG A 4 -2.13 5.61 -4.67
C ARG A 4 -1.71 4.74 -3.50
N THR A 5 -0.76 3.84 -3.74
CA THR A 5 -0.33 2.88 -2.72
C THR A 5 0.78 3.47 -1.86
N LEU A 6 0.59 3.46 -0.54
CA LEU A 6 1.65 3.73 0.43
C LEU A 6 2.17 2.40 0.95
N LEU A 7 3.36 1.99 0.50
CA LEU A 7 3.96 0.73 0.94
C LEU A 7 4.41 0.81 2.41
N VAL A 8 4.13 -0.25 3.14
CA VAL A 8 4.56 -0.48 4.54
C VAL A 8 5.19 -1.87 4.67
N GLY A 9 6.04 -2.03 5.68
CA GLY A 9 6.83 -3.24 5.90
C GLY A 9 6.46 -4.01 7.17
N VAL A 10 5.17 -4.13 7.54
CA VAL A 10 4.78 -4.48 8.91
C VAL A 10 4.30 -5.93 9.14
N ILE A 11 4.01 -6.69 8.08
CA ILE A 11 3.29 -7.98 8.22
C ILE A 11 4.22 -9.17 8.48
N LYS A 12 5.34 -9.26 7.75
CA LYS A 12 6.33 -10.34 7.89
C LYS A 12 7.73 -9.78 8.11
N PRO A 13 8.68 -10.56 8.67
CA PRO A 13 10.06 -10.12 8.84
C PRO A 13 10.71 -9.63 7.53
N GLU A 14 10.37 -10.24 6.39
CA GLU A 14 10.87 -9.84 5.08
C GLU A 14 10.17 -8.62 4.46
N SER A 15 9.03 -8.17 5.01
CA SER A 15 8.21 -7.10 4.43
C SER A 15 8.96 -5.77 4.22
N PRO A 16 9.78 -5.26 5.16
CA PRO A 16 10.54 -4.02 4.93
C PRO A 16 11.51 -4.14 3.75
N ALA A 17 12.22 -5.26 3.63
CA ALA A 17 13.19 -5.48 2.57
C ALA A 17 12.52 -5.60 1.19
N THR A 18 11.39 -6.33 1.14
CA THR A 18 10.58 -6.47 -0.08
C THR A 18 10.00 -5.13 -0.53
N ALA A 19 9.37 -4.38 0.39
CA ALA A 19 8.80 -3.07 0.07
C ALA A 19 9.89 -2.09 -0.37
N ALA A 20 11.04 -2.10 0.30
CA ALA A 20 12.17 -1.28 -0.09
C ALA A 20 12.76 -1.66 -1.46
N ALA A 21 12.82 -2.95 -1.80
CA ALA A 21 13.27 -3.40 -3.11
C ALA A 21 12.35 -2.90 -4.24
N ILE A 22 11.03 -2.91 -4.01
CA ILE A 22 10.05 -2.34 -4.94
C ILE A 22 10.26 -0.82 -5.07
N LEU A 23 10.43 -0.11 -3.96
CA LEU A 23 10.66 1.34 -3.97
C LEU A 23 12.02 1.75 -4.57
N ALA A 24 12.99 0.84 -4.61
CA ALA A 24 14.33 1.06 -5.12
C ALA A 24 14.50 0.64 -6.58
N SER A 25 13.49 0.05 -7.22
CA SER A 25 13.55 -0.31 -8.63
C SER A 25 13.54 0.93 -9.53
N SER A 26 13.86 0.74 -10.82
CA SER A 26 13.88 1.82 -11.81
C SER A 26 12.49 2.42 -12.06
N ASP A 27 11.43 1.62 -11.92
CA ASP A 27 10.04 2.04 -12.00
C ASP A 27 9.24 1.38 -10.85
N PRO A 28 9.18 2.04 -9.69
CA PRO A 28 8.50 1.49 -8.51
C PRO A 28 7.01 1.23 -8.73
N ALA A 29 6.34 2.07 -9.53
CA ALA A 29 4.91 1.95 -9.78
C ALA A 29 4.61 0.72 -10.64
N LYS A 30 5.37 0.52 -11.73
CA LYS A 30 5.27 -0.68 -12.54
C LYS A 30 5.67 -1.93 -11.75
N THR A 31 6.75 -1.86 -10.98
CA THR A 31 7.21 -3.00 -10.17
C THR A 31 6.17 -3.42 -9.14
N TRP A 32 5.52 -2.46 -8.48
CA TRP A 32 4.41 -2.73 -7.57
C TRP A 32 3.23 -3.38 -8.29
N HIS A 33 2.83 -2.83 -9.44
CA HIS A 33 1.73 -3.38 -10.24
C HIS A 33 1.99 -4.84 -10.65
N ASP A 34 3.17 -5.14 -11.18
CA ASP A 34 3.54 -6.48 -11.62
C ASP A 34 3.67 -7.44 -10.42
N TYR A 35 4.16 -6.97 -9.26
CA TYR A 35 4.23 -7.75 -8.02
C TYR A 35 2.84 -8.16 -7.53
N GLU A 36 1.90 -7.22 -7.45
CA GLU A 36 0.51 -7.50 -7.05
C GLU A 36 -0.18 -8.45 -8.04
N GLN A 37 -0.04 -8.24 -9.36
CA GLN A 37 -0.60 -9.13 -10.38
C GLN A 37 -0.06 -10.57 -10.28
N SER A 38 1.19 -10.71 -9.86
CA SER A 38 1.80 -12.02 -9.64
C SER A 38 1.35 -12.72 -8.35
N ASN A 39 0.50 -12.08 -7.53
CA ASN A 39 0.19 -12.49 -6.16
C ASN A 39 1.45 -12.63 -5.29
N GLY A 40 2.38 -11.68 -5.43
CA GLY A 40 3.66 -11.67 -4.71
C GLY A 40 4.67 -12.75 -5.12
N LYS A 41 4.44 -13.44 -6.25
CA LYS A 41 5.34 -14.50 -6.76
C LYS A 41 6.44 -13.98 -7.68
N MET A 42 6.34 -12.73 -8.14
CA MET A 42 7.38 -12.10 -8.95
C MET A 42 8.69 -12.04 -8.16
N ALA A 43 9.76 -12.54 -8.77
CA ALA A 43 11.08 -12.46 -8.18
C ALA A 43 11.52 -10.98 -8.10
N LEU A 44 11.97 -10.56 -6.91
CA LEU A 44 12.55 -9.24 -6.68
C LEU A 44 14.04 -9.40 -6.38
N THR A 45 14.84 -8.50 -6.94
CA THR A 45 16.24 -8.39 -6.54
C THR A 45 16.29 -7.59 -5.25
N ILE A 46 16.46 -8.28 -4.11
CA ILE A 46 16.58 -7.63 -2.81
C ILE A 46 17.97 -7.00 -2.69
N PRO A 47 18.09 -5.68 -2.47
CA PRO A 47 19.38 -5.05 -2.32
C PRO A 47 20.06 -5.54 -1.03
N LYS A 48 21.39 -5.70 -1.07
CA LYS A 48 22.17 -6.13 0.11
C LYS A 48 22.05 -5.15 1.29
N ALA A 49 21.81 -3.88 0.99
CA ALA A 49 21.52 -2.84 1.97
C ALA A 49 20.35 -2.00 1.47
N ILE A 50 19.39 -1.72 2.34
CA ILE A 50 18.28 -0.83 2.03
C ILE A 50 18.78 0.62 2.11
N PRO A 51 18.58 1.45 1.08
CA PRO A 51 18.93 2.87 1.17
C PRO A 51 18.17 3.56 2.32
N PRO A 52 18.84 4.38 3.17
CA PRO A 52 18.20 5.01 4.33
C PRO A 52 16.94 5.82 3.98
N GLU A 53 16.90 6.45 2.81
CA GLU A 53 15.72 7.19 2.35
C GLU A 53 14.50 6.30 2.14
N LYS A 54 14.70 5.07 1.65
CA LYS A 54 13.60 4.12 1.43
C LYS A 54 13.07 3.59 2.76
N MET A 55 13.96 3.32 3.72
CA MET A 55 13.54 3.01 5.10
C MET A 55 12.75 4.15 5.73
N LYS A 56 13.22 5.39 5.58
CA LYS A 56 12.51 6.56 6.10
C LYS A 56 11.11 6.69 5.49
N MET A 57 10.97 6.47 4.19
CA MET A 57 9.66 6.48 3.52
C MET A 57 8.71 5.42 4.07
N LEU A 58 9.19 4.18 4.26
CA LEU A 58 8.39 3.11 4.85
C LEU A 58 7.95 3.46 6.28
N ASN A 59 8.84 4.02 7.10
CA ASN A 59 8.53 4.43 8.46
C ASN A 59 7.49 5.56 8.50
N VAL A 60 7.59 6.54 7.59
CA VAL A 60 6.59 7.62 7.49
C VAL A 60 5.22 7.09 7.06
N ASN A 61 5.19 6.17 6.09
CA ASN A 61 3.93 5.54 5.66
C ASN A 61 3.31 4.71 6.78
N GLN A 62 4.12 3.99 7.55
CA GLN A 62 3.67 3.23 8.70
C GLN A 62 3.11 4.16 9.79
N GLN A 63 3.82 5.23 10.14
CA GLN A 63 3.32 6.21 11.12
C GLN A 63 1.97 6.79 10.69
N LEU A 64 1.81 7.12 9.41
CA LEU A 64 0.53 7.62 8.89
C LEU A 64 -0.58 6.56 9.00
N MET A 65 -0.26 5.29 8.73
CA MET A 65 -1.21 4.18 8.90
C MET A 65 -1.63 4.02 10.37
N ASP A 66 -0.68 4.13 11.30
CA ASP A 66 -0.92 4.07 12.75
C ASP A 66 -1.75 5.27 13.24
N ASP A 67 -1.45 6.49 12.78
CA ASP A 67 -2.18 7.72 13.11
C ASP A 67 -3.64 7.67 12.62
N LEU A 68 -3.89 6.97 11.50
CA LEU A 68 -5.22 6.72 10.96
C LEU A 68 -5.91 5.50 11.61
N GLY A 69 -5.28 4.86 12.59
CA GLY A 69 -5.86 3.81 13.43
C GLY A 69 -5.96 2.43 12.77
N ALA A 70 -5.32 2.21 11.62
CA ALA A 70 -5.33 0.92 10.96
C ALA A 70 -4.09 0.09 11.34
N ASN A 71 -4.29 -1.12 11.86
CA ASN A 71 -3.20 -2.06 12.20
C ASN A 71 -3.09 -3.25 11.23
N VAL A 72 -3.94 -3.30 10.20
CA VAL A 72 -3.95 -4.38 9.20
C VAL A 72 -4.04 -3.82 7.79
N THR A 73 -3.49 -4.55 6.82
CA THR A 73 -3.49 -4.18 5.40
C THR A 73 -4.38 -5.11 4.56
N PRO A 74 -5.07 -4.60 3.51
CA PRO A 74 -5.05 -3.22 3.06
C PRO A 74 -5.87 -2.30 3.96
N ALA A 75 -5.37 -1.07 4.16
CA ALA A 75 -6.08 0.04 4.77
C ALA A 75 -6.34 1.08 3.68
N ILE A 76 -7.59 1.18 3.23
CA ILE A 76 -8.01 1.95 2.05
C ILE A 76 -8.71 3.21 2.53
N TYR A 77 -8.29 4.36 2.00
CA TYR A 77 -8.83 5.67 2.34
C TYR A 77 -9.37 6.36 1.09
N TYR A 78 -10.55 6.96 1.20
CA TYR A 78 -11.16 7.75 0.13
C TYR A 78 -11.99 8.89 0.71
N MET A 79 -12.26 9.92 -0.11
CA MET A 79 -13.16 11.00 0.26
C MET A 79 -14.55 10.70 -0.27
N ASN A 80 -15.59 10.79 0.57
CA ASN A 80 -16.97 10.70 0.10
C ASN A 80 -17.44 12.02 -0.55
N LYS A 81 -18.70 12.06 -0.99
CA LYS A 81 -19.32 13.23 -1.64
C LYS A 81 -19.42 14.45 -0.72
N ASP A 82 -19.39 14.24 0.60
CA ASP A 82 -19.46 15.30 1.63
C ASP A 82 -18.07 15.81 2.06
N ASN A 83 -17.01 15.43 1.34
CA ASN A 83 -15.62 15.71 1.70
C ASN A 83 -15.23 15.17 3.09
N MET A 84 -15.79 14.03 3.48
CA MET A 84 -15.39 13.31 4.69
C MET A 84 -14.47 12.15 4.34
N LEU A 85 -13.37 12.03 5.08
CA LEU A 85 -12.44 10.91 4.97
C LEU A 85 -13.13 9.62 5.43
N GLN A 86 -13.14 8.63 4.55
CA GLN A 86 -13.66 7.29 4.81
C GLN A 86 -12.49 6.31 4.90
N GLN A 87 -12.71 5.23 5.66
CA GLN A 87 -11.75 4.14 5.84
C GLN A 87 -12.41 2.79 5.58
N VAL A 88 -11.71 1.93 4.84
CA VAL A 88 -12.06 0.52 4.66
C VAL A 88 -10.83 -0.32 5.00
N VAL A 89 -11.00 -1.28 5.90
CA VAL A 89 -9.93 -2.16 6.37
C VAL A 89 -10.19 -3.59 5.91
N GLY A 90 -9.19 -4.22 5.30
CA GLY A 90 -9.30 -5.55 4.74
C GLY A 90 -9.95 -5.56 3.34
N LEU A 91 -10.43 -6.74 2.93
CA LEU A 91 -11.10 -6.90 1.64
C LEU A 91 -12.50 -6.28 1.71
N PRO A 92 -12.83 -5.26 0.88
CA PRO A 92 -14.18 -4.72 0.81
C PRO A 92 -15.17 -5.77 0.32
N ASP A 93 -16.39 -5.73 0.86
CA ASP A 93 -17.53 -6.39 0.24
C ASP A 93 -17.92 -5.69 -1.07
N LYS A 94 -18.85 -6.30 -1.81
CA LYS A 94 -19.27 -5.79 -3.12
C LYS A 94 -19.77 -4.34 -3.05
N GLU A 95 -20.62 -4.03 -2.08
CA GLU A 95 -21.24 -2.70 -1.98
C GLU A 95 -20.20 -1.63 -1.63
N LYS A 96 -19.36 -1.88 -0.62
CA LYS A 96 -18.24 -0.99 -0.27
C LYS A 96 -17.28 -0.80 -1.42
N LEU A 97 -17.02 -1.85 -2.20
CA LEU A 97 -16.18 -1.77 -3.40
C LEU A 97 -16.78 -0.79 -4.43
N HIS A 98 -18.08 -0.86 -4.71
CA HIS A 98 -18.71 0.05 -5.68
C HIS A 98 -18.62 1.51 -5.19
N ILE A 99 -18.92 1.73 -3.90
CA ILE A 99 -18.84 3.05 -3.27
C ILE A 99 -17.40 3.62 -3.33
N MET A 100 -16.39 2.83 -2.93
CA MET A 100 -14.99 3.31 -2.95
C MET A 100 -14.45 3.57 -4.36
N MET A 101 -15.02 2.91 -5.38
CA MET A 101 -14.67 3.14 -6.78
C MET A 101 -15.38 4.38 -7.38
N GLY A 102 -16.23 5.05 -6.58
CA GLY A 102 -16.93 6.26 -6.96
C GLY A 102 -18.26 6.01 -7.69
N GLU A 103 -18.78 4.79 -7.62
CA GLU A 103 -20.12 4.50 -8.11
C GLU A 103 -21.18 5.13 -7.19
N LYS A 104 -22.37 5.38 -7.74
CA LYS A 104 -23.48 5.88 -6.93
C LYS A 104 -24.05 4.72 -6.12
N GLU A 105 -24.32 4.99 -4.84
CA GLU A 105 -25.31 4.24 -4.07
C GLU A 105 -26.64 4.15 -4.82
#